data_AF-A0AAD3CFL3-F1
#
_entry.id   AF-A0AAD3CFL3-F1
#
_cell.length_a   1.000
_cell.length_b   1.000
_cell.length_c   1.000
_cell.angle_alpha   90.00
_cell.angle_beta   90.00
_cell.angle_gamma   90.00
#
_symmetry.space_group_name_H-M   'P 1'
#
loop_
_entity.id
_entity.type
_entity.pdbx_description
1 polymer ?
#
loop_
_entity_poly.entity_id
_entity_poly.type
_entity_poly.pdbx_seq_one_letter_code
_entity_poly.pdbx_strand_id
1 'polypeptide(L)'
;MQPINKRVAFISVIFVLMDRFLCANALCYVQNIVRNKISQIGEKIQHTRVQVEEKKGTYVEEAKISPIINERRSFLQEQMKSFLMTPIAINGFFHIQSVSAEEVLTQKPFAPPQAILPISRLRLWLNRIYKISMDLSDSSTSESKYEYLKQMNEILSDPPQLFNKGENKIVKGELLGQLTGSISSANKSQYQSNRQTLSVGNKVAAMLNQADVERQFGMLQYAEQKRANDNDMRAAFNYYTSQLSFGDKYILTASQEERKRMIRNEELPPLTAVITSDLDLRDLYRNQFLTAIEDLQAEVAYQVKIGAKNDTIEQIDVSDTLELIQQAHTAMEKWFDLIDIKEVEQGMKMLGQ
;
A
#
# COMPACT_ATOMS: atom_id res chain seq x y z
N MET A 1 -1.25 20.15 92.99
CA MET A 1 -0.40 19.72 91.86
C MET A 1 -1.23 18.88 90.89
N GLN A 2 -1.41 19.43 89.69
CA GLN A 2 -1.84 18.91 88.38
C GLN A 2 -2.89 17.79 88.22
N PRO A 3 -4.17 18.16 87.95
CA PRO A 3 -5.15 17.32 87.28
C PRO A 3 -5.45 17.75 85.82
N ILE A 4 -4.60 18.59 85.20
CA ILE A 4 -4.88 19.16 83.86
C ILE A 4 -4.50 18.20 82.71
N ASN A 5 -3.56 17.26 82.93
CA ASN A 5 -3.00 16.43 81.86
C ASN A 5 -3.95 15.35 81.31
N LYS A 6 -4.98 14.91 82.06
CA LYS A 6 -5.90 13.86 81.59
C LYS A 6 -6.93 14.35 80.58
N ARG A 7 -7.31 15.64 80.61
CA ARG A 7 -8.32 16.18 79.68
C ARG A 7 -7.75 16.43 78.29
N VAL A 8 -6.49 16.86 78.18
CA VAL A 8 -5.82 17.08 76.89
C VAL A 8 -5.60 15.76 76.15
N ALA A 9 -5.17 14.71 76.86
CA ALA A 9 -4.99 13.38 76.26
C ALA A 9 -6.30 12.79 75.71
N PHE A 10 -7.43 13.00 76.40
CA PHE A 10 -8.73 12.49 75.95
C PHE A 10 -9.24 13.22 74.70
N ILE A 11 -9.03 14.54 74.60
CA ILE A 11 -9.42 15.32 73.41
C ILE A 11 -8.58 14.93 72.19
N SER A 12 -7.26 14.71 72.34
CA SER A 12 -6.43 14.23 71.23
C SER A 12 -6.86 12.86 70.69
N VAL A 13 -7.27 11.93 71.57
CA VAL A 13 -7.77 10.61 71.12
C VAL A 13 -9.09 10.74 70.35
N ILE A 14 -9.99 11.62 70.77
CA ILE A 14 -11.25 11.89 70.06
C ILE A 14 -10.97 12.48 68.67
N PHE A 15 -10.05 13.44 68.56
CA PHE A 15 -9.70 14.02 67.26
C PHE A 15 -9.12 12.98 66.30
N VAL A 16 -8.21 12.11 66.76
CA VAL A 16 -7.64 11.04 65.91
C VAL A 16 -8.70 10.02 65.49
N LEU A 17 -9.66 9.71 66.36
CA LEU A 17 -10.77 8.80 66.02
C LEU A 17 -11.75 9.45 65.02
N MET A 18 -12.07 10.74 65.18
CA MET A 18 -12.93 11.45 64.22
C MET A 18 -12.28 11.57 62.85
N ASP A 19 -10.97 11.81 62.79
CA ASP A 19 -10.25 11.96 61.52
C ASP A 19 -10.18 10.63 60.74
N ARG A 20 -10.00 9.52 61.45
CA ARG A 20 -10.10 8.17 60.86
C ARG A 20 -11.51 7.82 60.41
N PHE A 21 -12.54 8.25 61.15
CA PHE A 21 -13.93 8.01 60.79
C PHE A 21 -14.37 8.83 59.57
N LEU A 22 -13.93 10.08 59.48
CA LEU A 22 -14.14 10.95 58.32
C LEU A 22 -13.42 10.41 57.07
N CYS A 23 -12.17 9.96 57.21
CA CYS A 23 -11.43 9.31 56.12
C CYS A 23 -12.12 8.03 55.61
N ALA A 24 -12.61 7.17 56.52
CA ALA A 24 -13.28 5.93 56.14
C ALA A 24 -14.59 6.18 55.38
N ASN A 25 -15.40 7.15 55.82
CA ASN A 25 -16.65 7.50 55.14
C ASN A 25 -16.40 8.16 53.77
N ALA A 26 -15.38 9.01 53.66
CA ALA A 26 -14.98 9.62 52.39
C ALA A 26 -14.48 8.57 51.37
N LEU A 27 -13.66 7.61 51.82
CA LEU A 27 -13.20 6.49 50.99
C LEU A 27 -14.37 5.61 50.51
N CYS A 28 -15.33 5.30 51.39
CA CYS A 28 -16.51 4.52 51.03
C CYS A 28 -17.38 5.25 49.98
N TYR A 29 -17.54 6.57 50.14
CA TYR A 29 -18.29 7.40 49.18
C TYR A 29 -17.62 7.44 47.80
N VAL A 30 -16.30 7.64 47.74
CA VAL A 30 -15.54 7.64 46.48
C VAL A 30 -15.59 6.27 45.81
N GLN A 31 -15.45 5.18 46.58
CA GLN A 31 -15.55 3.82 46.05
C GLN A 31 -16.94 3.54 45.43
N ASN A 32 -18.01 4.02 46.05
CA ASN A 32 -19.36 3.88 45.50
C ASN A 32 -19.56 4.70 44.21
N ILE A 33 -19.00 5.91 44.12
CA ILE A 33 -19.03 6.71 42.88
C ILE A 33 -18.28 6.01 41.75
N VAL A 34 -17.09 5.48 42.03
CA VAL A 34 -16.28 4.75 41.03
C VAL A 34 -17.01 3.49 40.58
N ARG A 35 -17.58 2.71 41.52
CA ARG A 35 -18.36 1.51 41.20
C ARG A 35 -19.57 1.83 40.30
N ASN A 36 -20.31 2.91 40.60
CA ASN A 36 -21.45 3.33 39.79
C ASN A 36 -21.01 3.78 38.38
N LYS A 37 -19.91 4.51 38.25
CA LYS A 37 -19.38 4.90 36.93
C LYS A 37 -18.93 3.71 36.10
N ILE A 38 -18.28 2.71 36.71
CA ILE A 38 -17.86 1.48 36.03
C ILE A 38 -19.09 0.71 35.53
N SER A 39 -20.14 0.61 36.35
CA SER A 39 -21.41 -0.04 35.95
C SER A 39 -22.05 0.66 34.75
N GLN A 40 -22.14 1.99 34.77
CA GLN A 40 -22.70 2.78 33.65
C GLN A 40 -21.87 2.65 32.36
N ILE A 41 -20.54 2.53 32.46
CA ILE A 41 -19.68 2.28 31.29
C ILE A 41 -19.93 0.87 30.75
N GLY A 42 -20.07 -0.13 31.62
CA GLY A 42 -20.40 -1.51 31.24
C GLY A 42 -21.71 -1.60 30.46
N GLU A 43 -22.77 -0.94 30.93
CA GLU A 43 -24.07 -0.90 30.24
C GLU A 43 -23.98 -0.21 28.87
N LYS A 44 -23.24 0.90 28.76
CA LYS A 44 -23.01 1.58 27.47
C LYS A 44 -22.25 0.70 26.47
N ILE A 45 -21.26 -0.06 26.92
CA ILE A 45 -20.50 -0.99 26.08
C ILE A 45 -21.42 -2.12 25.59
N GLN A 46 -22.25 -2.69 26.46
CA GLN A 46 -23.21 -3.73 26.05
C GLN A 46 -24.24 -3.21 25.05
N HIS A 47 -24.81 -2.03 25.27
CA HIS A 47 -25.76 -1.42 24.34
C HIS A 47 -25.12 -1.11 22.98
N THR A 48 -23.85 -0.70 22.97
CA THR A 48 -23.11 -0.46 21.71
C THR A 48 -22.82 -1.77 20.99
N ARG A 49 -22.49 -2.85 21.71
CA ARG A 49 -22.24 -4.17 21.13
C ARG A 49 -23.50 -4.76 20.48
N VAL A 50 -24.66 -4.66 21.12
CA VAL A 50 -25.94 -5.12 20.56
C VAL A 50 -26.29 -4.33 19.29
N GLN A 51 -26.11 -3.01 19.28
CA GLN A 51 -26.35 -2.20 18.07
C GLN A 51 -25.39 -2.52 16.92
N VAL A 52 -24.15 -2.92 17.21
CA VAL A 52 -23.19 -3.35 16.19
C VAL A 52 -23.56 -4.73 15.64
N GLU A 53 -24.04 -5.65 16.48
CA GLU A 53 -24.48 -6.98 16.05
C GLU A 53 -25.81 -6.93 15.26
N GLU A 54 -26.77 -6.09 15.64
CA GLU A 54 -27.99 -5.84 14.84
C GLU A 54 -27.64 -5.24 13.47
N LYS A 55 -26.73 -4.26 13.41
CA LYS A 55 -26.28 -3.70 12.13
C LYS A 55 -25.58 -4.74 11.25
N LYS A 56 -24.77 -5.63 11.83
CA LYS A 56 -24.14 -6.74 11.09
C LYS A 56 -25.17 -7.70 10.49
N GLY A 57 -26.31 -7.94 11.13
CA GLY A 57 -27.41 -8.73 10.56
C GLY A 57 -27.99 -8.12 9.29
N THR A 58 -28.27 -6.81 9.29
CA THR A 58 -28.81 -6.07 8.13
C THR A 58 -27.84 -5.99 6.95
N TYR A 59 -26.53 -5.88 7.17
CA TYR A 59 -25.56 -5.81 6.06
C TYR A 59 -25.26 -7.18 5.40
N VAL A 60 -25.62 -8.30 6.03
CA VAL A 60 -25.41 -9.63 5.43
C VAL A 60 -26.53 -10.00 4.46
N GLU A 61 -27.76 -9.50 4.64
CA GLU A 61 -28.86 -9.72 3.67
C GLU A 61 -28.86 -8.74 2.48
N GLU A 62 -28.28 -7.55 2.62
CA GLU A 62 -28.09 -6.59 1.51
C GLU A 62 -26.74 -6.73 0.78
N ALA A 63 -25.82 -7.58 1.27
CA ALA A 63 -24.62 -7.97 0.54
C ALA A 63 -24.89 -9.01 -0.57
N LYS A 64 -26.08 -8.99 -1.18
CA LYS A 64 -26.17 -9.34 -2.61
C LYS A 64 -25.37 -8.29 -3.35
N ILE A 65 -24.07 -8.56 -3.51
CA ILE A 65 -23.15 -7.80 -4.35
C ILE A 65 -23.94 -7.40 -5.60
N SER A 66 -24.21 -6.10 -5.73
CA SER A 66 -25.02 -5.57 -6.82
C SER A 66 -24.56 -6.25 -8.12
N PRO A 67 -25.47 -6.81 -8.94
CA PRO A 67 -25.10 -7.51 -10.16
C PRO A 67 -24.17 -6.64 -11.04
N ILE A 68 -24.28 -5.32 -10.94
CA ILE A 68 -23.43 -4.32 -11.60
C ILE A 68 -21.95 -4.41 -11.18
N ILE A 69 -21.64 -4.72 -9.91
CA ILE A 69 -20.26 -4.82 -9.41
C ILE A 69 -19.62 -6.14 -9.89
N ASN A 70 -20.39 -7.24 -9.90
CA ASN A 70 -19.92 -8.51 -10.45
C ASN A 70 -19.76 -8.45 -11.97
N GLU A 71 -20.68 -7.80 -12.69
CA GLU A 71 -20.56 -7.55 -14.13
C GLU A 71 -19.35 -6.66 -14.47
N ARG A 72 -19.06 -5.63 -13.65
CA ARG A 72 -17.85 -4.82 -13.82
C ARG A 72 -16.58 -5.61 -13.54
N ARG A 73 -16.56 -6.48 -12.53
CA ARG A 73 -15.40 -7.34 -12.24
C ARG A 73 -15.16 -8.37 -13.33
N SER A 74 -16.21 -9.02 -13.84
CA SER A 74 -16.09 -9.98 -14.95
C SER A 74 -15.65 -9.28 -16.23
N PHE A 75 -16.16 -8.09 -16.53
CA PHE A 75 -15.74 -7.29 -17.68
C PHE A 75 -14.25 -6.90 -17.60
N LEU A 76 -13.77 -6.44 -16.44
CA LEU A 76 -12.36 -6.11 -16.24
C LEU A 76 -11.46 -7.34 -16.33
N GLN A 77 -11.88 -8.48 -15.77
CA GLN A 77 -11.14 -9.75 -15.89
C GLN A 77 -11.10 -10.27 -17.33
N GLU A 78 -12.16 -10.08 -18.11
CA GLU A 78 -12.23 -10.48 -19.53
C GLU A 78 -11.36 -9.59 -20.42
N GLN A 79 -11.36 -8.27 -20.18
CA GLN A 79 -10.45 -7.33 -20.84
C GLN A 79 -8.99 -7.63 -20.49
N MET A 80 -8.67 -7.93 -19.23
CA MET A 80 -7.32 -8.31 -18.82
C MET A 80 -6.90 -9.66 -19.41
N LYS A 81 -7.82 -10.65 -19.48
CA LYS A 81 -7.55 -11.92 -20.19
C LYS A 81 -7.30 -11.68 -21.67
N SER A 82 -8.04 -10.81 -22.35
CA SER A 82 -7.77 -10.50 -23.77
C SER A 82 -6.43 -9.81 -24.00
N PHE A 83 -5.94 -9.04 -23.01
CA PHE A 83 -4.65 -8.37 -23.09
C PHE A 83 -3.48 -9.33 -22.78
N LEU A 84 -3.69 -10.28 -21.87
CA LEU A 84 -2.70 -11.26 -21.42
C LEU A 84 -2.66 -12.54 -22.28
N MET A 85 -3.73 -12.87 -23.01
CA MET A 85 -3.82 -14.07 -23.87
C MET A 85 -3.37 -13.83 -25.31
N THR A 86 -2.86 -12.64 -25.67
CA THR A 86 -2.16 -12.49 -26.95
C THR A 86 -0.88 -13.32 -26.88
N PRO A 87 -0.78 -14.46 -27.58
CA PRO A 87 0.42 -15.28 -27.51
C PRO A 87 1.54 -14.50 -28.18
N ILE A 88 2.52 -14.07 -27.40
CA ILE A 88 3.81 -13.67 -27.94
C ILE A 88 4.43 -14.96 -28.49
N ALA A 89 4.20 -15.20 -29.78
CA ALA A 89 4.87 -16.28 -30.50
C ALA A 89 6.36 -15.94 -30.59
N ILE A 90 7.13 -16.35 -29.57
CA ILE A 90 8.58 -16.37 -29.59
C ILE A 90 8.98 -17.56 -30.47
N ASN A 91 8.88 -17.39 -31.78
CA ASN A 91 9.48 -18.29 -32.76
C ASN A 91 9.78 -17.49 -34.01
N GLY A 92 11.05 -17.13 -34.19
CA GLY A 92 11.52 -16.53 -35.44
C GLY A 92 12.71 -15.63 -35.25
N PHE A 93 13.88 -16.18 -35.51
CA PHE A 93 15.15 -15.51 -35.78
C PHE A 93 14.95 -14.37 -36.80
N PHE A 94 14.63 -13.16 -36.35
CA PHE A 94 14.62 -11.97 -37.19
C PHE A 94 15.99 -11.31 -37.11
N HIS A 95 16.81 -11.61 -38.11
CA HIS A 95 17.98 -10.81 -38.45
C HIS A 95 17.49 -9.47 -39.01
N ILE A 96 17.18 -8.54 -38.11
CA ILE A 96 16.91 -7.14 -38.46
C ILE A 96 18.25 -6.54 -38.85
N GLN A 97 18.41 -6.30 -40.15
CA GLN A 97 19.46 -5.43 -40.66
C GLN A 97 19.35 -4.09 -39.93
N SER A 98 20.40 -3.81 -39.15
CA SER A 98 20.63 -2.55 -38.47
C SER A 98 20.74 -1.42 -39.48
N VAL A 99 19.62 -0.82 -39.84
CA VAL A 99 19.62 0.57 -40.27
C VAL A 99 20.07 1.33 -39.04
N SER A 100 21.20 2.04 -39.16
CA SER A 100 21.74 2.93 -38.14
C SER A 100 20.73 4.06 -37.88
N ALA A 101 19.72 3.76 -37.08
CA ALA A 101 18.88 4.74 -36.46
C ALA A 101 19.80 5.54 -35.54
N GLU A 102 20.09 6.78 -35.95
CA GLU A 102 20.38 7.87 -35.03
C GLU A 102 19.69 7.58 -33.70
N GLU A 103 20.47 7.48 -32.63
CA GLU A 103 19.97 7.49 -31.26
C GLU A 103 19.16 8.78 -31.09
N VAL A 104 17.90 8.76 -31.49
CA VAL A 104 16.90 9.69 -30.98
C VAL A 104 16.83 9.34 -29.51
N LEU A 105 17.70 9.99 -28.73
CA LEU A 105 17.91 9.85 -27.29
C LEU A 105 16.55 9.62 -26.64
N THR A 106 16.26 8.36 -26.38
CA THR A 106 15.02 7.92 -25.77
C THR A 106 15.16 8.15 -24.27
N GLN A 107 15.16 9.42 -23.87
CA GLN A 107 15.31 9.77 -22.47
C GLN A 107 14.06 9.35 -21.72
N LYS A 108 14.13 8.17 -21.09
CA LYS A 108 13.26 7.79 -19.99
C LYS A 108 13.42 8.81 -18.87
N PRO A 109 12.39 9.02 -18.03
CA PRO A 109 12.54 9.86 -16.85
C PRO A 109 13.65 9.28 -15.97
N PHE A 110 14.48 10.18 -15.44
CA PHE A 110 15.71 9.80 -14.76
C PHE A 110 15.65 10.16 -13.29
N ALA A 111 16.33 9.41 -12.44
CA ALA A 111 16.51 9.74 -11.02
C ALA A 111 17.99 9.68 -10.62
N PRO A 112 18.40 10.34 -9.53
CA PRO A 112 19.73 10.17 -8.97
C PRO A 112 20.01 8.67 -8.72
N PRO A 113 21.21 8.15 -9.00
CA PRO A 113 21.52 6.72 -8.83
C PRO A 113 21.27 6.19 -7.42
N GLN A 114 21.34 7.05 -6.40
CA GLN A 114 21.03 6.69 -5.01
C GLN A 114 19.55 6.38 -4.79
N ALA A 115 18.66 6.93 -5.62
CA ALA A 115 17.21 6.74 -5.52
C ALA A 115 16.78 5.30 -5.80
N ILE A 116 17.53 4.57 -6.65
CA ILE A 116 17.18 3.20 -7.05
C ILE A 116 17.61 2.15 -6.02
N LEU A 117 18.49 2.49 -5.08
CA LEU A 117 19.08 1.51 -4.17
C LEU A 117 18.06 0.74 -3.32
N PRO A 118 17.03 1.38 -2.71
CA PRO A 118 16.04 0.64 -1.93
C PRO A 118 15.28 -0.37 -2.78
N ILE A 119 14.88 0.00 -4.00
CA ILE A 119 14.11 -0.90 -4.86
C ILE A 119 14.99 -1.99 -5.48
N SER A 120 16.26 -1.72 -5.77
CA SER A 120 17.21 -2.74 -6.21
C SER A 120 17.49 -3.79 -5.13
N ARG A 121 17.58 -3.40 -3.84
CA ARG A 121 17.66 -4.36 -2.72
C ARG A 121 16.42 -5.25 -2.66
N LEU A 122 15.24 -4.66 -2.85
CA LEU A 122 13.98 -5.39 -2.89
C LEU A 122 13.93 -6.40 -4.05
N ARG A 123 14.41 -6.02 -5.24
CA ARG A 123 14.54 -6.91 -6.40
C ARG A 123 15.48 -8.08 -6.12
N LEU A 124 16.65 -7.82 -5.52
CA LEU A 124 17.60 -8.89 -5.15
C LEU A 124 16.99 -9.89 -4.16
N TRP A 125 16.24 -9.40 -3.17
CA TRP A 125 15.51 -10.25 -2.24
C TRP A 125 14.43 -11.07 -2.95
N LEU A 126 13.64 -10.46 -3.83
CA LEU A 126 12.64 -11.17 -4.62
C LEU A 126 13.28 -12.26 -5.50
N ASN A 127 14.40 -11.97 -6.15
CA ASN A 127 15.12 -12.91 -7.00
C ASN A 127 15.61 -14.14 -6.20
N ARG A 128 15.98 -13.95 -4.93
CA ARG A 128 16.33 -15.06 -4.03
C ARG A 128 15.13 -15.96 -3.76
N ILE A 129 13.97 -15.38 -3.46
CA ILE A 129 12.72 -16.13 -3.24
C ILE A 129 12.31 -16.84 -4.53
N TYR A 130 12.39 -16.14 -5.68
CA TYR A 130 12.07 -16.69 -6.98
C TYR A 130 12.97 -17.87 -7.34
N LYS A 131 14.27 -17.80 -7.05
CA LYS A 131 15.18 -18.94 -7.22
C LYS A 131 14.74 -20.16 -6.40
N ILE A 132 14.35 -19.96 -5.14
CA ILE A 132 13.82 -21.05 -4.28
C ILE A 132 12.54 -21.63 -4.88
N SER A 133 11.69 -20.82 -5.51
CA SER A 133 10.48 -21.33 -6.16
C SER A 133 10.75 -22.19 -7.38
N MET A 134 11.86 -21.97 -8.10
CA MET A 134 12.27 -22.86 -9.19
C MET A 134 12.66 -24.22 -8.63
N ASP A 135 13.46 -24.24 -7.56
CA ASP A 135 13.86 -25.48 -6.86
C ASP A 135 12.63 -26.19 -6.26
N LEU A 136 11.66 -25.42 -5.74
CA LEU A 136 10.38 -25.93 -5.24
C LEU A 136 9.56 -26.62 -6.34
N SER A 137 9.47 -26.01 -7.53
CA SER A 137 8.75 -26.54 -8.68
C SER A 137 9.36 -27.87 -9.17
N ASP A 138 10.68 -28.00 -9.12
CA ASP A 138 11.39 -29.20 -9.58
C ASP A 138 11.40 -30.34 -8.55
N SER A 139 11.01 -30.05 -7.30
CA SER A 139 11.02 -31.05 -6.23
C SER A 139 9.87 -32.06 -6.36
N SER A 140 10.21 -33.35 -6.31
CA SER A 140 9.25 -34.46 -6.44
C SER A 140 8.72 -34.97 -5.10
N THR A 141 9.50 -34.84 -4.02
CA THR A 141 9.17 -35.33 -2.68
C THR A 141 8.48 -34.25 -1.87
N SER A 142 7.48 -34.64 -1.09
CA SER A 142 6.75 -33.71 -0.24
C SER A 142 7.61 -33.15 0.88
N GLU A 143 8.59 -33.91 1.39
CA GLU A 143 9.56 -33.45 2.39
C GLU A 143 10.41 -32.28 1.87
N SER A 144 10.91 -32.39 0.63
CA SER A 144 11.71 -31.32 0.03
C SER A 144 10.87 -30.09 -0.23
N LYS A 145 9.62 -30.25 -0.70
CA LYS A 145 8.67 -29.13 -0.85
C LYS A 145 8.46 -28.38 0.47
N TYR A 146 8.24 -29.12 1.56
CA TYR A 146 8.07 -28.53 2.88
C TYR A 146 9.31 -27.74 3.32
N GLU A 147 10.52 -28.28 3.11
CA GLU A 147 11.75 -27.61 3.48
C GLU A 147 11.96 -26.31 2.69
N TYR A 148 11.68 -26.32 1.38
CA TYR A 148 11.71 -25.10 0.57
C TYR A 148 10.66 -24.06 1.00
N LEU A 149 9.44 -24.49 1.32
CA LEU A 149 8.40 -23.60 1.85
C LEU A 149 8.81 -22.98 3.19
N LYS A 150 9.46 -23.75 4.06
CA LYS A 150 9.99 -23.25 5.33
C LYS A 150 11.08 -22.21 5.10
N GLN A 151 12.05 -22.48 4.23
CA GLN A 151 13.09 -21.51 3.85
C GLN A 151 12.49 -20.24 3.23
N MET A 152 11.47 -20.39 2.38
CA MET A 152 10.75 -19.26 1.78
C MET A 152 10.03 -18.45 2.86
N ASN A 153 9.36 -19.11 3.81
CA ASN A 153 8.68 -18.46 4.93
C ASN A 153 9.64 -17.66 5.82
N GLU A 154 10.83 -18.19 6.08
CA GLU A 154 11.88 -17.50 6.83
C GLU A 154 12.32 -16.22 6.12
N ILE A 155 12.55 -16.27 4.80
CA ILE A 155 12.95 -15.09 4.01
C ILE A 155 11.81 -14.07 3.85
N LEU A 156 10.57 -14.53 3.73
CA LEU A 156 9.38 -13.67 3.64
C LEU A 156 9.05 -12.98 4.97
N SER A 157 9.33 -13.65 6.10
CA SER A 157 9.07 -13.11 7.44
C SER A 157 10.07 -12.03 7.86
N ASP A 158 11.27 -12.04 7.29
CA ASP A 158 12.33 -11.06 7.56
C ASP A 158 12.74 -10.32 6.27
N PRO A 159 11.93 -9.37 5.79
CA PRO A 159 12.26 -8.60 4.60
C PRO A 159 13.53 -7.76 4.85
N PRO A 160 14.35 -7.54 3.81
CA PRO A 160 15.61 -6.83 3.96
C PRO A 160 15.38 -5.40 4.40
N GLN A 161 16.33 -4.86 5.16
CA GLN A 161 16.33 -3.43 5.45
C GLN A 161 16.55 -2.64 4.15
N LEU A 162 15.48 -2.04 3.61
CA LEU A 162 15.52 -1.34 2.33
C LEU A 162 16.21 0.02 2.41
N PHE A 163 16.17 0.67 3.58
CA PHE A 163 16.70 2.01 3.83
C PHE A 163 17.81 1.99 4.87
N ASN A 164 18.89 2.71 4.61
CA ASN A 164 19.95 2.88 5.60
C ASN A 164 19.45 3.71 6.79
N LYS A 165 20.05 3.52 7.97
CA LYS A 165 19.74 4.32 9.16
C LYS A 165 20.03 5.80 8.86
N GLY A 166 18.99 6.63 8.84
CA GLY A 166 19.08 8.06 8.53
C GLY A 166 18.69 8.45 7.11
N GLU A 167 18.43 7.50 6.21
CA GLU A 167 17.76 7.79 4.94
C GLU A 167 16.30 8.17 5.25
N ASN A 168 15.93 9.41 4.89
CA ASN A 168 14.57 9.87 5.05
C ASN A 168 13.66 9.09 4.09
N LYS A 169 12.88 8.15 4.63
CA LYS A 169 11.78 7.46 3.93
C LYS A 169 10.80 8.42 3.27
N ILE A 170 10.75 9.66 3.79
CA ILE A 170 9.89 10.74 3.32
C ILE A 170 10.77 11.78 2.65
N VAL A 171 10.91 11.68 1.34
CA VAL A 171 11.17 12.89 0.56
C VAL A 171 9.82 13.58 0.51
N LYS A 172 9.69 14.75 1.13
CA LYS A 172 8.61 15.68 0.80
C LYS A 172 8.83 16.04 -0.67
N GLY A 173 8.32 15.20 -1.57
CA GLY A 173 8.45 15.39 -3.00
C GLY A 173 7.64 16.62 -3.37
N GLU A 174 8.28 17.78 -3.35
CA GLU A 174 7.76 18.99 -3.98
C GLU A 174 7.32 18.68 -5.40
N LEU A 175 7.99 17.77 -6.12
CA LEU A 175 7.67 17.43 -7.50
C LEU A 175 6.40 16.59 -7.69
N LEU A 176 6.18 15.52 -6.91
CA LEU A 176 4.95 14.72 -7.01
C LEU A 176 3.75 15.50 -6.45
N GLY A 177 3.96 16.26 -5.37
CA GLY A 177 2.99 17.22 -4.85
C GLY A 177 2.72 18.39 -5.81
N GLN A 178 3.70 18.81 -6.62
CA GLN A 178 3.52 19.83 -7.67
C GLN A 178 2.92 19.26 -8.95
N LEU A 179 3.18 18.02 -9.34
CA LEU A 179 2.55 17.38 -10.52
C LEU A 179 1.10 17.00 -10.20
N THR A 180 0.86 16.29 -9.09
CA THR A 180 -0.51 16.03 -8.63
C THR A 180 -1.21 17.30 -8.16
N GLY A 181 -0.49 18.27 -7.60
CA GLY A 181 -1.00 19.59 -7.24
C GLY A 181 -1.24 20.52 -8.42
N SER A 182 -0.51 20.39 -9.53
CA SER A 182 -0.74 21.12 -10.79
C SER A 182 -1.87 20.49 -11.59
N ILE A 183 -2.00 19.17 -11.58
CA ILE A 183 -3.18 18.48 -12.14
C ILE A 183 -4.42 18.76 -11.28
N SER A 184 -4.28 18.75 -9.95
CA SER A 184 -5.34 19.14 -9.02
C SER A 184 -5.67 20.62 -9.16
N SER A 185 -4.69 21.51 -9.37
CA SER A 185 -4.94 22.95 -9.57
C SER A 185 -5.47 23.27 -10.96
N ALA A 186 -5.11 22.51 -12.00
CA ALA A 186 -5.66 22.59 -13.35
C ALA A 186 -7.10 22.07 -13.38
N ASN A 187 -7.39 20.95 -12.71
CA ASN A 187 -8.76 20.50 -12.51
C ASN A 187 -9.53 21.52 -11.67
N LYS A 188 -8.94 22.07 -10.60
CA LYS A 188 -9.56 23.10 -9.75
C LYS A 188 -9.84 24.38 -10.54
N SER A 189 -8.95 24.81 -11.44
CA SER A 189 -9.15 25.98 -12.28
C SER A 189 -10.22 25.73 -13.34
N GLN A 190 -10.29 24.52 -13.90
CA GLN A 190 -11.38 24.09 -14.79
C GLN A 190 -12.73 24.00 -14.05
N TYR A 191 -12.76 23.52 -12.81
CA TYR A 191 -13.97 23.55 -11.99
C TYR A 191 -14.36 24.97 -11.60
N GLN A 192 -13.38 25.85 -11.35
CA GLN A 192 -13.63 27.28 -11.07
C GLN A 192 -14.16 28.02 -12.31
N SER A 193 -13.65 27.73 -13.51
CA SER A 193 -14.16 28.32 -14.74
C SER A 193 -15.58 27.83 -15.05
N ASN A 194 -15.84 26.52 -14.90
CA ASN A 194 -17.18 25.95 -15.02
C ASN A 194 -18.17 26.49 -13.98
N ARG A 195 -17.71 27.04 -12.86
CA ARG A 195 -18.57 27.70 -11.86
C ARG A 195 -18.99 29.09 -12.27
N GLN A 196 -18.16 29.83 -13.01
CA GLN A 196 -18.47 31.23 -13.34
C GLN A 196 -19.78 31.33 -14.14
N THR A 197 -20.10 30.30 -14.93
CA THR A 197 -21.30 30.19 -15.77
C THR A 197 -22.56 29.73 -15.02
N LEU A 198 -22.46 29.24 -13.78
CA LEU A 198 -23.61 28.75 -13.02
C LEU A 198 -24.41 29.88 -12.33
N SER A 199 -25.72 29.64 -12.13
CA SER A 199 -26.58 30.52 -11.33
C SER A 199 -26.16 30.53 -9.86
N VAL A 200 -26.52 31.59 -9.11
CA VAL A 200 -26.08 31.79 -7.71
C VAL A 200 -26.44 30.61 -6.80
N GLY A 201 -27.64 30.02 -6.94
CA GLY A 201 -28.03 28.84 -6.17
C GLY A 201 -27.20 27.60 -6.51
N ASN A 202 -26.93 27.36 -7.80
CA ASN A 202 -26.12 26.23 -8.26
C ASN A 202 -24.64 26.40 -7.88
N LYS A 203 -24.14 27.64 -7.79
CA LYS A 203 -22.78 27.96 -7.31
C LYS A 203 -22.56 27.52 -5.86
N VAL A 204 -23.53 27.75 -4.98
CA VAL A 204 -23.44 27.35 -3.55
C VAL A 204 -23.46 25.83 -3.40
N ALA A 205 -24.37 25.14 -4.11
CA ALA A 205 -24.43 23.68 -4.10
C ALA A 205 -23.14 23.06 -4.66
N ALA A 206 -22.63 23.58 -5.78
CA ALA A 206 -21.34 23.15 -6.35
C ALA A 206 -20.17 23.40 -5.39
N MET A 207 -20.21 24.49 -4.60
CA MET A 207 -19.22 24.83 -3.58
C MET A 207 -19.16 23.82 -2.44
N LEU A 208 -20.32 23.42 -1.92
CA LEU A 208 -20.43 22.39 -0.89
C LEU A 208 -19.91 21.03 -1.37
N ASN A 209 -20.28 20.62 -2.59
CA ASN A 209 -19.81 19.37 -3.17
C ASN A 209 -18.28 19.36 -3.36
N GLN A 210 -17.67 20.47 -3.77
CA GLN A 210 -16.21 20.54 -3.89
C GLN A 210 -15.51 20.49 -2.53
N ALA A 211 -16.05 21.17 -1.51
CA ALA A 211 -15.45 21.12 -0.18
C ALA A 211 -15.43 19.69 0.37
N ASP A 212 -16.46 18.89 0.07
CA ASP A 212 -16.49 17.48 0.43
C ASP A 212 -15.48 16.65 -0.38
N VAL A 213 -15.40 16.86 -1.70
CA VAL A 213 -14.40 16.20 -2.56
C VAL A 213 -12.96 16.51 -2.13
N GLU A 214 -12.64 17.77 -1.82
CA GLU A 214 -11.31 18.17 -1.35
C GLU A 214 -10.98 17.51 0.00
N ARG A 215 -11.96 17.41 0.91
CA ARG A 215 -11.79 16.71 2.19
C ARG A 215 -11.55 15.22 1.97
N GLN A 216 -12.35 14.57 1.14
CA GLN A 216 -12.19 13.14 0.80
C GLN A 216 -10.83 12.88 0.16
N PHE A 217 -10.40 13.74 -0.76
CA PHE A 217 -9.09 13.66 -1.38
C PHE A 217 -7.95 13.83 -0.37
N GLY A 218 -8.06 14.80 0.54
CA GLY A 218 -7.08 14.97 1.63
C GLY A 218 -7.03 13.75 2.55
N MET A 219 -8.18 13.14 2.86
CA MET A 219 -8.23 11.89 3.63
C MET A 219 -7.58 10.72 2.89
N LEU A 220 -7.78 10.61 1.57
CA LEU A 220 -7.14 9.58 0.73
C LEU A 220 -5.62 9.77 0.68
N GLN A 221 -5.13 11.01 0.51
CA GLN A 221 -3.70 11.31 0.54
C GLN A 221 -3.08 10.96 1.89
N TYR A 222 -3.75 11.32 2.99
CA TYR A 222 -3.29 10.96 4.33
C TYR A 222 -3.25 9.45 4.54
N ALA A 223 -4.29 8.73 4.10
CA ALA A 223 -4.34 7.27 4.18
C ALA A 223 -3.24 6.62 3.32
N GLU A 224 -2.96 7.16 2.14
CA GLU A 224 -1.88 6.68 1.29
C GLU A 224 -0.51 6.92 1.92
N GLN A 225 -0.27 8.13 2.45
CA GLN A 225 0.96 8.45 3.17
C GLN A 225 1.15 7.54 4.38
N LYS A 226 0.07 7.27 5.13
CA LYS A 226 0.11 6.35 6.26
C LYS A 226 0.49 4.93 5.81
N ARG A 227 -0.15 4.42 4.76
CA ARG A 227 0.19 3.10 4.19
C ARG A 227 1.64 3.03 3.68
N ALA A 228 2.14 4.12 3.09
CA ALA A 228 3.54 4.21 2.67
C ALA A 228 4.51 4.19 3.86
N ASN A 229 4.16 4.82 4.98
CA ASN A 229 4.98 4.79 6.18
C ASN A 229 4.94 3.42 6.89
N ASP A 230 3.81 2.73 6.81
CA ASP A 230 3.60 1.43 7.45
C ASP A 230 4.24 0.26 6.67
N ASN A 231 4.48 0.43 5.36
CA ASN A 231 5.06 -0.61 4.50
C ASN A 231 6.35 -0.11 3.80
N ASP A 232 7.49 -0.65 4.22
CA ASP A 232 8.81 -0.29 3.71
C ASP A 232 8.99 -0.58 2.20
N MET A 233 8.36 -1.65 1.69
CA MET A 233 8.39 -1.96 0.26
C MET A 233 7.69 -0.86 -0.53
N ARG A 234 6.51 -0.43 -0.08
CA ARG A 234 5.78 0.71 -0.69
C ARG A 234 6.61 1.99 -0.63
N ALA A 235 7.25 2.25 0.52
CA ALA A 235 8.16 3.40 0.65
C ALA A 235 9.31 3.34 -0.36
N ALA A 236 9.89 2.17 -0.64
CA ALA A 236 10.99 2.02 -1.60
C ALA A 236 10.57 2.40 -3.03
N PHE A 237 9.39 1.95 -3.48
CA PHE A 237 8.83 2.36 -4.77
C PHE A 237 8.58 3.88 -4.82
N ASN A 238 7.93 4.41 -3.79
CA ASN A 238 7.57 5.82 -3.70
C ASN A 238 8.80 6.73 -3.62
N TYR A 239 9.86 6.26 -2.96
CA TYR A 239 11.13 6.98 -2.88
C TYR A 239 11.71 7.21 -4.27
N TYR A 240 11.80 6.16 -5.10
CA TYR A 240 12.29 6.30 -6.47
C TYR A 240 11.36 7.19 -7.31
N THR A 241 10.04 6.94 -7.30
CA THR A 241 9.11 7.72 -8.14
C THR A 241 9.04 9.19 -7.76
N SER A 242 9.25 9.54 -6.49
CA SER A 242 9.31 10.93 -6.03
C SER A 242 10.54 11.70 -6.51
N GLN A 243 11.59 10.99 -6.93
CA GLN A 243 12.87 11.55 -7.37
C GLN A 243 13.01 11.58 -8.90
N LEU A 244 11.96 11.16 -9.64
CA LEU A 244 11.94 11.19 -11.09
C LEU A 244 11.95 12.63 -11.60
N SER A 245 12.88 12.92 -12.49
CA SER A 245 12.94 14.13 -13.29
C SER A 245 12.45 13.83 -14.70
N PHE A 246 11.39 14.51 -15.10
CA PHE A 246 10.85 14.47 -16.46
C PHE A 246 11.49 15.62 -17.24
N GLY A 247 12.40 15.29 -18.16
CA GLY A 247 13.03 16.30 -19.03
C GLY A 247 12.02 16.97 -19.99
N ASP A 248 12.49 17.94 -20.76
CA ASP A 248 11.64 18.72 -21.71
C ASP A 248 11.08 17.88 -22.87
N LYS A 249 11.61 16.68 -23.08
CA LYS A 249 11.21 15.75 -24.14
C LYS A 249 10.81 14.43 -23.50
N TYR A 250 9.58 14.00 -23.76
CA TYR A 250 9.08 12.72 -23.28
C TYR A 250 8.57 11.89 -24.44
N ILE A 251 8.92 10.61 -24.41
CA ILE A 251 8.48 9.66 -25.42
C ILE A 251 7.17 9.05 -24.99
N LEU A 252 6.16 9.20 -25.85
CA LEU A 252 4.93 8.43 -25.72
C LEU A 252 5.27 6.93 -25.74
N THR A 253 4.88 6.20 -24.70
CA THR A 253 5.12 4.74 -24.55
C THR A 253 4.23 3.89 -25.48
N ALA A 254 3.41 4.51 -26.33
CA ALA A 254 2.55 3.82 -27.28
C ALA A 254 3.32 3.13 -28.41
N SER A 255 2.68 2.10 -28.97
CA SER A 255 3.17 1.35 -30.13
C SER A 255 3.46 2.27 -31.33
N GLN A 256 4.36 1.84 -32.23
CA GLN A 256 4.73 2.65 -33.39
C GLN A 256 3.52 2.94 -34.30
N GLU A 257 2.59 2.00 -34.41
CA GLU A 257 1.37 2.14 -35.22
C GLU A 257 0.41 3.17 -34.62
N GLU A 258 0.17 3.10 -33.31
CA GLU A 258 -0.67 4.05 -32.59
C GLU A 258 -0.09 5.46 -32.63
N ARG A 259 1.23 5.58 -32.50
CA ARG A 259 1.94 6.85 -32.65
C ARG A 259 1.78 7.43 -34.05
N LYS A 260 1.93 6.61 -35.09
CA LYS A 260 1.67 7.04 -36.48
C LYS A 260 0.22 7.49 -36.68
N ARG A 261 -0.75 6.80 -36.06
CA ARG A 261 -2.17 7.18 -36.08
C ARG A 261 -2.41 8.55 -35.43
N MET A 262 -1.88 8.77 -34.23
CA MET A 262 -2.00 10.04 -33.50
C MET A 262 -1.35 11.20 -34.25
N ILE A 263 -0.18 10.97 -34.87
CA ILE A 263 0.49 11.99 -35.69
C ILE A 263 -0.37 12.38 -36.89
N ARG A 264 -0.99 11.40 -37.58
CA ARG A 264 -1.86 11.67 -38.74
C ARG A 264 -3.13 12.44 -38.36
N ASN A 265 -3.64 12.21 -37.16
CA ASN A 265 -4.85 12.86 -36.67
C ASN A 265 -4.59 14.19 -35.94
N GLU A 266 -3.33 14.60 -35.78
CA GLU A 266 -2.92 15.74 -34.93
C GLU A 266 -3.37 15.62 -33.46
N GLU A 267 -3.63 14.39 -33.00
CA GLU A 267 -4.12 14.07 -31.64
C GLU A 267 -2.97 13.66 -30.71
N LEU A 268 -1.85 14.40 -30.73
CA LEU A 268 -0.74 14.11 -29.82
C LEU A 268 -1.13 14.49 -28.38
N PRO A 269 -1.00 13.56 -27.42
CA PRO A 269 -1.31 13.88 -26.04
C PRO A 269 -0.36 14.95 -25.50
N PRO A 270 -0.85 15.86 -24.64
CA PRO A 270 0.03 16.82 -23.99
C PRO A 270 1.03 16.09 -23.10
N LEU A 271 2.21 16.70 -22.90
CA LEU A 271 3.29 16.14 -22.06
C LEU A 271 2.78 15.68 -20.69
N THR A 272 1.90 16.47 -20.06
CA THR A 272 1.30 16.15 -18.76
C THR A 272 0.49 14.85 -18.77
N ALA A 273 -0.24 14.57 -19.85
CA ALA A 273 -1.00 13.33 -19.98
C ALA A 273 -0.05 12.13 -20.12
N VAL A 274 1.05 12.29 -20.83
CA VAL A 274 2.04 11.20 -20.98
C VAL A 274 2.77 10.92 -19.66
N ILE A 275 3.16 11.97 -18.92
CA ILE A 275 3.75 11.84 -17.58
C ILE A 275 2.77 11.15 -16.62
N THR A 276 1.51 11.58 -16.63
CA THR A 276 0.47 10.98 -15.77
C THR A 276 0.30 9.49 -16.09
N SER A 277 0.24 9.13 -17.37
CA SER A 277 0.15 7.73 -17.78
C SER A 277 1.35 6.89 -17.35
N ASP A 278 2.58 7.44 -17.35
CA ASP A 278 3.76 6.72 -16.85
C ASP A 278 3.68 6.48 -15.34
N LEU A 279 3.32 7.52 -14.59
CA LEU A 279 3.13 7.41 -13.14
C LEU A 279 2.02 6.42 -12.77
N ASP A 280 0.91 6.42 -13.50
CA ASP A 280 -0.19 5.48 -13.30
C ASP A 280 0.26 4.02 -13.55
N LEU A 281 1.09 3.78 -14.57
CA LEU A 281 1.66 2.45 -14.84
C LEU A 281 2.60 1.98 -13.72
N ARG A 282 3.45 2.88 -13.20
CA ARG A 282 4.32 2.57 -12.05
C ARG A 282 3.49 2.21 -10.82
N ASP A 283 2.43 2.98 -10.55
CA ASP A 283 1.52 2.75 -9.44
C ASP A 283 0.76 1.43 -9.58
N LEU A 284 0.32 1.09 -10.80
CA LEU A 284 -0.31 -0.18 -11.11
C LEU A 284 0.62 -1.36 -10.80
N TYR A 285 1.84 -1.37 -11.35
CA TYR A 285 2.78 -2.48 -11.14
C TYR A 285 3.28 -2.57 -9.70
N ARG A 286 3.49 -1.42 -9.02
CA ARG A 286 3.75 -1.39 -7.57
C ARG A 286 2.63 -2.10 -6.80
N ASN A 287 1.38 -1.73 -7.05
CA ASN A 287 0.25 -2.28 -6.31
C ASN A 287 0.06 -3.78 -6.59
N GLN A 288 0.27 -4.22 -7.85
CA GLN A 288 0.26 -5.63 -8.22
C GLN A 288 1.34 -6.41 -7.47
N PHE A 289 2.58 -5.90 -7.43
CA PHE A 289 3.67 -6.50 -6.69
C PHE A 289 3.36 -6.61 -5.19
N LEU A 290 2.92 -5.51 -4.55
CA LEU A 290 2.65 -5.50 -3.11
C LEU A 290 1.53 -6.48 -2.74
N THR A 291 0.46 -6.53 -3.53
CA THR A 291 -0.65 -7.47 -3.31
C THR A 291 -0.17 -8.92 -3.44
N ALA A 292 0.57 -9.22 -4.52
CA ALA A 292 1.08 -10.57 -4.76
C ALA A 292 2.05 -11.04 -3.66
N ILE A 293 2.86 -10.14 -3.08
CA ILE A 293 3.75 -10.47 -1.97
C ILE A 293 3.00 -10.68 -0.66
N GLU A 294 1.99 -9.85 -0.36
CA GLU A 294 1.14 -10.03 0.83
C GLU A 294 0.39 -11.38 0.76
N ASP A 295 -0.17 -11.70 -0.41
CA ASP A 295 -0.85 -12.98 -0.66
C ASP A 295 0.13 -14.16 -0.60
N LEU A 296 1.33 -14.03 -1.20
CA LEU A 296 2.39 -15.05 -1.15
C LEU A 296 2.82 -15.33 0.29
N GLN A 297 2.99 -14.29 1.11
CA GLN A 297 3.36 -14.45 2.51
C GLN A 297 2.28 -15.19 3.30
N ALA A 298 1.01 -14.87 3.08
CA ALA A 298 -0.11 -15.55 3.71
C ALA A 298 -0.19 -17.03 3.30
N GLU A 299 -0.05 -17.30 2.00
CA GLU A 299 -0.12 -18.65 1.44
C GLU A 299 1.02 -19.54 1.93
N VAL A 300 2.27 -19.05 1.87
CA VAL A 300 3.44 -19.80 2.35
C VAL A 300 3.32 -20.09 3.85
N ALA A 301 2.90 -19.12 4.65
CA ALA A 301 2.69 -19.33 6.09
C ALA A 301 1.57 -20.36 6.37
N TYR A 302 0.53 -20.38 5.55
CA TYR A 302 -0.55 -21.35 5.63
C TYR A 302 -0.06 -22.77 5.31
N GLN A 303 0.66 -22.95 4.20
CA GLN A 303 1.19 -24.25 3.79
C GLN A 303 2.19 -24.81 4.81
N VAL A 304 3.07 -23.97 5.35
CA VAL A 304 3.99 -24.38 6.44
C VAL A 304 3.23 -24.83 7.68
N LYS A 305 2.13 -24.14 8.03
CA LYS A 305 1.31 -24.50 9.20
C LYS A 305 0.54 -25.81 9.01
N ILE A 306 0.09 -26.12 7.80
CA ILE A 306 -0.52 -27.42 7.47
C ILE A 306 0.53 -28.52 7.58
N GLY A 307 1.68 -28.35 6.93
CA GLY A 307 2.76 -29.32 6.93
C GLY A 307 3.24 -29.67 8.35
N ALA A 308 3.24 -28.69 9.26
CA ALA A 308 3.61 -28.90 10.66
C ALA A 308 2.55 -29.65 11.50
N LYS A 309 1.28 -29.71 11.07
CA LYS A 309 0.18 -30.26 11.88
C LYS A 309 -0.24 -31.67 11.53
N ASN A 310 -0.16 -32.03 10.26
CA ASN A 310 -0.85 -33.23 9.80
C ASN A 310 0.00 -34.51 9.91
N ASP A 311 1.30 -34.44 10.23
CA ASP A 311 2.31 -35.53 10.15
C ASP A 311 2.40 -36.25 8.78
N THR A 312 1.37 -36.17 7.95
CA THR A 312 1.29 -36.60 6.57
C THR A 312 1.61 -35.43 5.65
N ILE A 313 2.85 -35.40 5.19
CA ILE A 313 3.42 -34.40 4.28
C ILE A 313 2.81 -34.51 2.86
N GLU A 314 2.03 -35.56 2.58
CA GLU A 314 1.48 -35.92 1.27
C GLU A 314 0.49 -34.89 0.65
N GLN A 315 0.06 -33.85 1.38
CA GLN A 315 -0.95 -32.89 0.91
C GLN A 315 -0.45 -31.45 0.72
N ILE A 316 0.86 -31.24 0.53
CA ILE A 316 1.38 -29.89 0.28
C ILE A 316 1.10 -29.51 -1.18
N ASP A 317 0.17 -28.59 -1.38
CA ASP A 317 -0.08 -27.94 -2.67
C ASP A 317 0.77 -26.68 -2.78
N VAL A 318 1.55 -26.57 -3.85
CA VAL A 318 2.47 -25.45 -4.10
C VAL A 318 2.01 -24.59 -5.28
N SER A 319 0.93 -24.97 -5.96
CA SER A 319 0.50 -24.33 -7.21
C SER A 319 0.22 -22.83 -7.04
N ASP A 320 -0.58 -22.46 -6.04
CA ASP A 320 -0.89 -21.07 -5.72
C ASP A 320 0.35 -20.28 -5.31
N THR A 321 1.26 -20.90 -4.55
CA THR A 321 2.55 -20.27 -4.17
C THR A 321 3.40 -19.95 -5.40
N LEU A 322 3.50 -20.87 -6.36
CA LEU A 322 4.24 -20.69 -7.61
C LEU A 322 3.59 -19.64 -8.52
N GLU A 323 2.27 -19.56 -8.55
CA GLU A 323 1.56 -18.53 -9.30
C GLU A 323 1.81 -17.13 -8.70
N LEU A 324 1.63 -16.98 -7.38
CA LEU A 324 1.78 -15.70 -6.70
C LEU A 324 3.21 -15.14 -6.82
N ILE A 325 4.23 -15.99 -6.71
CA ILE A 325 5.61 -15.54 -6.88
C ILE A 325 5.94 -15.15 -8.32
N GLN A 326 5.38 -15.86 -9.31
CA GLN A 326 5.50 -15.50 -10.72
C GLN A 326 4.84 -14.15 -11.00
N GLN A 327 3.66 -13.90 -10.42
CA GLN A 327 2.95 -12.62 -10.52
C GLN A 327 3.79 -11.48 -9.90
N ALA A 328 4.32 -11.67 -8.69
CA ALA A 328 5.18 -10.70 -8.02
C ALA A 328 6.45 -10.41 -8.84
N HIS A 329 7.16 -11.44 -9.31
CA HIS A 329 8.35 -11.31 -10.14
C HIS A 329 8.05 -10.56 -11.44
N THR A 330 6.98 -10.92 -12.14
CA THR A 330 6.57 -10.27 -13.39
C THR A 330 6.21 -8.79 -13.18
N ALA A 331 5.49 -8.47 -12.10
CA ALA A 331 5.15 -7.09 -11.77
C ALA A 331 6.39 -6.25 -11.44
N MET A 332 7.36 -6.82 -10.72
CA MET A 332 8.65 -6.17 -10.43
C MET A 332 9.44 -5.89 -11.71
N GLU A 333 9.60 -6.88 -12.59
CA GLU A 333 10.33 -6.70 -13.85
C GLU A 333 9.67 -5.65 -14.76
N LYS A 334 8.33 -5.68 -14.89
CA LYS A 334 7.59 -4.64 -15.62
C LYS A 334 7.75 -3.24 -15.04
N TRP A 335 7.89 -3.14 -13.71
CA TRP A 335 8.17 -1.86 -13.07
C TRP A 335 9.60 -1.37 -13.38
N PHE A 336 10.59 -2.28 -13.39
CA PHE A 336 11.97 -1.98 -13.78
C PHE A 336 12.13 -1.65 -15.26
N ASP A 337 11.30 -2.21 -16.15
CA ASP A 337 11.27 -1.86 -17.57
C ASP A 337 10.96 -0.38 -17.83
N LEU A 338 10.30 0.28 -16.87
CA LEU A 338 10.03 1.73 -16.91
C LEU A 338 11.27 2.58 -16.55
N ILE A 339 12.39 1.96 -16.19
CA ILE A 339 13.66 2.63 -15.82
C ILE A 339 14.68 2.46 -16.96
N ASP A 340 15.61 3.39 -17.12
CA ASP A 340 16.74 3.22 -18.03
C ASP A 340 17.66 2.09 -17.52
N ILE A 341 18.03 1.17 -18.41
CA ILE A 341 18.89 0.04 -18.07
C ILE A 341 20.23 0.50 -17.48
N LYS A 342 20.73 1.68 -17.90
CA LYS A 342 21.97 2.27 -17.38
C LYS A 342 21.86 2.62 -15.89
N GLU A 343 20.71 3.14 -15.45
CA GLU A 343 20.45 3.43 -14.03
C GLU A 343 20.36 2.15 -13.21
N VAL A 344 19.68 1.14 -13.76
CA VAL A 344 19.57 -0.18 -13.12
C VAL A 344 20.95 -0.79 -12.92
N GLU A 345 21.78 -0.83 -13.97
CA GLU A 345 23.14 -1.34 -13.89
C GLU A 345 24.00 -0.56 -12.88
N GLN A 346 23.88 0.76 -12.85
CA GLN A 346 24.60 1.59 -11.90
C GLN A 346 24.18 1.29 -10.45
N GLY A 347 22.87 1.19 -10.20
CA GLY A 347 22.34 0.81 -8.88
C GLY A 347 22.81 -0.56 -8.43
N MET A 348 22.82 -1.54 -9.34
CA MET A 348 23.30 -2.90 -9.05
C MET A 348 24.80 -2.92 -8.76
N LYS A 349 25.61 -2.13 -9.49
CA LYS A 349 27.05 -1.97 -9.21
C LYS A 349 27.30 -1.39 -7.81
N MET A 350 26.48 -0.47 -7.35
CA MET A 350 26.59 0.12 -6.01
C MET A 350 26.20 -0.85 -4.88
N LEU A 351 25.43 -1.90 -5.16
CA LEU A 351 25.07 -2.93 -4.18
C LEU A 351 26.06 -4.11 -4.14
N GLY A 352 26.85 -4.30 -5.20
CA GLY A 352 27.87 -5.35 -5.29
C GLY A 352 29.25 -4.95 -4.75
N GLN A 353 29.39 -3.73 -4.23
CA GLN A 353 30.56 -3.22 -3.50
C GLN A 353 30.31 -3.36 -2.00
#